data_AF-A0ABD4HPI7-F1
#
_entry.id   AF-A0ABD4HPI7-F1
#
_cell.length_a   1.000
_cell.length_b   1.000
_cell.length_c   1.000
_cell.angle_alpha   90.00
_cell.angle_beta   90.00
_cell.angle_gamma   90.00
#
_symmetry.space_group_name_H-M   'P 1'
#
loop_
_entity.id
_entity.type
_entity.pdbx_description
1 polymer ?
#
loop_
_entity_poly.entity_id
_entity_poly.type
_entity_poly.pdbx_seq_one_letter_code
_entity_poly.pdbx_strand_id
1 'polypeptide(L)' 'MAVRGPTRQQKLFVDNYLKNRKKNQTQAAIEAGYSPASASSQAYQLLQNPIVLEYLEKREKQLEKD' A
#
# COMPACT_ATOMS: atom_id res chain seq x y z
N MET A 1 -21.40 4.33 9.77
CA MET A 1 -20.30 4.99 9.01
C MET A 1 -20.02 4.15 7.79
N ALA A 2 -20.17 4.67 6.57
CA ALA A 2 -19.81 3.92 5.37
C ALA A 2 -18.29 3.75 5.34
N VAL A 3 -17.79 2.56 5.69
CA VAL A 3 -16.37 2.25 5.61
C VAL A 3 -16.01 2.20 4.14
N ARG A 4 -15.47 3.31 3.60
CA ARG A 4 -14.99 3.36 2.22
C ARG A 4 -13.72 2.50 2.14
N GLY A 5 -13.68 1.59 1.17
CA GLY A 5 -12.50 0.77 0.91
C GLY A 5 -11.28 1.57 0.43
N PRO A 6 -10.14 0.92 0.18
CA PRO A 6 -8.90 1.61 -0.18
C PRO A 6 -9.06 2.37 -1.49
N THR A 7 -8.48 3.57 -1.55
CA THR A 7 -8.45 4.38 -2.78
C THR A 7 -7.59 3.69 -3.84
N ARG A 8 -7.75 4.10 -5.11
CA ARG A 8 -6.90 3.60 -6.21
C ARG A 8 -5.41 3.79 -5.91
N GLN A 9 -5.04 4.92 -5.31
CA GLN A 9 -3.67 5.23 -4.96
C GLN A 9 -3.13 4.32 -3.85
N GLN A 10 -3.94 4.04 -2.83
CA GLN A 10 -3.61 3.11 -1.76
C GLN A 10 -3.43 1.68 -2.27
N LYS A 11 -4.28 1.25 -3.21
CA LYS A 11 -4.14 -0.06 -3.87
C LYS A 11 -2.81 -0.16 -4.64
N LEU A 12 -2.48 0.86 -5.43
CA LEU A 12 -1.19 0.92 -6.16
C LEU A 12 0.00 0.88 -5.21
N PHE A 13 -0.06 1.59 -4.08
CA PHE A 13 0.97 1.51 -3.05
C PHE A 13 1.18 0.07 -2.56
N VAL A 14 0.10 -0.63 -2.20
CA VAL A 14 0.17 -2.02 -1.74
C VAL A 14 0.73 -2.93 -2.82
N ASP A 15 0.28 -2.79 -4.07
CA ASP A 15 0.75 -3.61 -5.18
C ASP A 15 2.26 -3.42 -5.43
N ASN A 16 2.74 -2.18 -5.44
CA ASN A 16 4.17 -1.88 -5.59
C ASN A 16 4.98 -2.35 -4.36
N TYR A 17 4.41 -2.23 -3.16
CA TYR A 17 5.06 -2.65 -1.93
C TYR A 17 5.24 -4.17 -1.88
N LEU A 18 4.24 -4.94 -2.30
CA LEU A 18 4.31 -6.39 -2.44
C LEU A 18 5.26 -6.81 -3.56
N LYS A 19 5.24 -6.13 -4.72
CA LYS A 19 6.20 -6.34 -5.81
C LYS A 19 7.65 -6.20 -5.34
N ASN A 20 7.91 -5.24 -4.46
CA ASN A 20 9.21 -5.02 -3.82
C ASN A 20 9.46 -5.89 -2.57
N ARG A 21 8.71 -7.01 -2.41
CA ARG A 21 8.81 -7.96 -1.29
C ARG A 21 8.74 -7.29 0.09
N LYS A 22 7.96 -6.22 0.21
CA LYS A 22 7.82 -5.40 1.42
C LYS A 22 9.10 -4.69 1.90
N LYS A 23 10.15 -4.57 1.07
CA LYS A 23 11.45 -4.01 1.49
C LYS A 23 11.60 -2.50 1.27
N ASN A 24 10.77 -1.89 0.41
CA ASN A 24 10.94 -0.47 0.06
C ASN A 24 9.59 0.27 -0.03
N GLN A 25 9.05 0.63 1.13
CA GLN A 25 7.76 1.33 1.25
C GLN A 25 7.78 2.73 0.64
N THR A 26 8.90 3.46 0.79
CA THR A 26 9.05 4.80 0.23
C THR A 26 9.01 4.76 -1.29
N GLN A 27 9.75 3.82 -1.90
CA GLN A 27 9.73 3.63 -3.34
C GLN A 27 8.34 3.21 -3.84
N ALA A 28 7.67 2.30 -3.13
CA ALA A 28 6.31 1.90 -3.46
C ALA A 28 5.32 3.07 -3.44
N ALA A 29 5.49 4.01 -2.50
CA ALA A 29 4.69 5.23 -2.43
C ALA A 29 4.99 6.19 -3.60
N ILE A 30 6.27 6.37 -3.96
CA ILE A 30 6.64 7.19 -5.13
C ILE A 30 6.01 6.60 -6.41
N GLU A 31 6.10 5.29 -6.60
CA GLU A 31 5.50 4.59 -7.75
C GLU A 31 3.97 4.64 -7.75
N ALA A 32 3.35 4.76 -6.57
CA ALA A 32 1.92 4.99 -6.43
C ALA A 32 1.51 6.46 -6.66
N GLY A 33 2.46 7.35 -6.96
CA GLY A 33 2.21 8.76 -7.28
C GLY A 33 2.18 9.68 -6.06
N TYR A 34 2.69 9.25 -4.90
CA TYR A 34 2.93 10.16 -3.79
C TYR A 34 4.17 11.02 -4.08
N SER A 35 4.16 12.29 -3.63
CA SER A 35 5.30 13.19 -3.82
C SER A 35 6.56 12.60 -3.16
N PRO A 36 7.73 12.62 -3.84
CA PRO A 36 8.97 12.11 -3.27
C PRO A 36 9.32 12.75 -1.91
N ALA A 37 9.00 14.04 -1.74
CA ALA A 37 9.27 14.78 -0.51
C ALA A 37 8.47 14.25 0.70
N SER A 38 7.28 13.69 0.47
CA SER A 38 6.41 13.17 1.55
C SER A 38 6.19 11.66 1.49
N ALA A 39 6.71 10.97 0.48
CA ALA A 39 6.49 9.55 0.25
C ALA A 39 6.87 8.67 1.45
N SER A 40 7.95 9.00 2.15
CA SER A 40 8.38 8.26 3.36
C SER A 40 7.35 8.35 4.49
N SER A 41 6.91 9.57 4.82
CA SER A 41 5.91 9.80 5.86
C SER A 41 4.55 9.21 5.48
N GLN A 42 4.14 9.37 4.22
CA GLN A 42 2.89 8.80 3.72
C GLN A 42 2.94 7.27 3.70
N ALA A 43 4.03 6.65 3.28
CA ALA A 43 4.19 5.19 3.33
C ALA A 43 4.04 4.65 4.76
N TYR A 44 4.66 5.32 5.74
CA TYR A 44 4.50 4.97 7.15
C TYR A 44 3.05 5.06 7.62
N GLN A 45 2.35 6.16 7.31
CA GLN A 45 0.93 6.33 7.65
C GLN A 45 0.03 5.32 6.96
N LEU A 46 0.33 4.96 5.70
CA LEU A 46 -0.41 3.97 4.94
C LEU A 46 -0.30 2.58 5.59
N LEU A 47 0.87 2.20 6.09
CA LEU A 47 1.05 0.94 6.83
C LEU A 47 0.41 0.94 8.22
N GLN A 48 -0.06 2.08 8.71
CA GLN A 48 -0.88 2.16 9.93
C GLN A 48 -2.38 2.23 9.64
N ASN A 49 -2.76 2.41 8.38
CA ASN A 49 -4.16 2.56 8.01
C ASN A 49 -4.84 1.19 7.93
N PRO A 50 -5.88 0.92 8.74
CA PRO A 50 -6.54 -0.40 8.77
C PRO A 50 -7.12 -0.81 7.42
N ILE A 51 -7.60 0.14 6.61
CA ILE A 51 -8.16 -0.13 5.28
C ILE A 51 -7.06 -0.60 4.31
N VAL A 52 -5.86 -0.03 4.42
CA VAL A 52 -4.70 -0.40 3.60
C VAL A 52 -4.16 -1.76 4.03
N LEU A 53 -4.07 -2.00 5.34
CA LEU A 53 -3.64 -3.27 5.90
C LEU A 53 -4.57 -4.42 5.51
N GLU A 54 -5.89 -4.24 5.61
CA GLU A 54 -6.86 -5.25 5.19
C GLU A 54 -6.71 -5.59 3.69
N TYR A 55 -6.43 -4.58 2.85
CA TYR A 55 -6.18 -4.81 1.43
C TYR A 55 -4.85 -5.53 1.18
N LEU A 56 -3.81 -5.18 1.93
CA LEU A 56 -2.52 -5.86 1.87
C LEU A 56 -2.66 -7.34 2.19
N GLU A 57 -3.31 -7.69 3.30
CA GLU A 57 -3.55 -9.09 3.68
C GLU A 57 -4.36 -9.86 2.62
N LYS A 58 -5.39 -9.22 2.03
CA LYS A 58 -6.17 -9.81 0.95
C LYS A 58 -5.32 -10.11 -0.28
N ARG A 59 -4.38 -9.22 -0.63
CA ARG A 59 -3.49 -9.39 -1.78
C ARG A 59 -2.42 -10.45 -1.52
N GLU A 60 -1.90 -10.55 -0.32
CA GLU A 60 -0.97 -11.62 0.05
C GLU A 60 -1.61 -13.00 -0.10
N LYS A 61 -2.81 -13.18 0.43
CA LYS A 61 -3.56 -14.45 0.30
C LYS A 61 -3.91 -14.82 -1.14
N GLN A 62 -3.98 -13.84 -2.04
CA GLN A 62 -4.17 -14.09 -3.47
C GLN A 62 -2.87 -14.58 -4.10
N LEU A 63 -1.75 -13.93 -3.79
CA LEU A 63 -0.43 -14.29 -4.30
C LEU A 63 0.08 -15.64 -3.77
N GLU A 64 -0.35 -16.07 -2.58
CA GLU A 64 -0.03 -17.40 -2.03
C GLU A 64 -0.79 -18.55 -2.70
N LYS A 65 -1.84 -18.25 -3.46
CA LYS A 65 -2.70 -19.25 -4.11
C LYS A 65 -2.39 -19.45 -5.60
N ASP A 66 -1.53 -18.60 -6.15
CA ASP A 66 -0.95 -18.71 -7.50
C ASP A 66 0.39 -19.48 -7.44
#